data_AF-A0A1F8LMR2-F1
#
_entry.id   AF-A0A1F8LMR2-F1
#
_cell.length_a   1.000
_cell.length_b   1.000
_cell.length_c   1.000
_cell.angle_alpha   90.00
_cell.angle_beta   90.00
_cell.angle_gamma   90.00
#
_symmetry.space_group_name_H-M   'P 1'
#
loop_
_entity.id
_entity.type
_entity.pdbx_description
1 polymer ?
#
loop_
_entity_poly.entity_id
_entity_poly.type
_entity_poly.pdbx_seq_one_letter_code
_entity_poly.pdbx_strand_id
1 'polypeptide(L)'
;MAARIGDGWTAFETFERDLPIFEEALVADGRARVEVETYAAIRLESPGSGRDPWLDDPLAELARWREGGADHVILAPRRAAQVDPLLEALARA
;
A
#
# COMPACT_ATOMS: atom_id res chain seq x y z
N MET A 1 8.48 2.82 17.19
CA MET A 1 8.12 1.58 17.90
C MET A 1 8.06 0.40 16.95
N ALA A 2 7.32 0.47 15.84
CA ALA A 2 7.26 -0.59 14.83
C ALA A 2 8.66 -1.07 14.35
N ALA A 3 9.58 -0.15 14.05
CA ALA A 3 10.94 -0.52 13.64
C ALA A 3 11.72 -1.34 14.68
N ARG A 4 11.42 -1.20 15.97
CA ARG A 4 12.21 -1.81 17.06
C ARG A 4 11.73 -3.20 17.48
N ILE A 5 10.44 -3.49 17.28
CA ILE A 5 9.82 -4.72 17.82
C ILE A 5 8.80 -5.35 16.86
N GLY A 6 8.41 -4.67 15.79
CA GLY A 6 7.39 -5.15 14.87
C GLY A 6 8.00 -5.98 13.74
N ASP A 7 7.26 -7.01 13.32
CA ASP A 7 7.55 -7.79 12.11
C ASP A 7 7.00 -7.11 10.84
N GLY A 8 6.35 -5.96 11.00
CA GLY A 8 5.88 -5.16 9.89
C GLY A 8 5.45 -3.75 10.25
N TRP A 9 5.20 -2.97 9.21
CA TRP A 9 4.74 -1.60 9.29
C TRP A 9 3.68 -1.32 8.22
N THR A 10 2.62 -0.64 8.61
CA THR A 10 1.53 -0.25 7.73
C THR A 10 1.33 1.25 7.81
N ALA A 11 1.13 1.89 6.67
CA ALA A 11 0.74 3.29 6.59
C ALA A 11 -0.29 3.51 5.49
N PHE A 12 -1.13 4.54 5.66
CA PHE A 12 -2.09 4.97 4.64
C PHE A 12 -1.44 5.95 3.66
N GLU A 13 -2.03 7.13 3.46
CA GLU A 13 -1.60 8.15 2.50
C GLU A 13 -0.19 8.69 2.80
N THR A 14 0.38 8.34 3.95
CA THR A 14 1.71 8.78 4.38
C THR A 14 2.81 7.76 4.08
N PHE A 15 2.49 6.61 3.48
CA PHE A 15 3.43 5.51 3.26
C PHE A 15 4.73 5.97 2.59
N GLU A 16 4.67 6.58 1.40
CA GLU A 16 5.86 6.99 0.64
C GLU A 16 6.70 8.02 1.41
N ARG A 17 6.05 8.91 2.17
CA ARG A 17 6.72 9.93 2.99
C ARG A 17 7.42 9.32 4.20
N ASP A 18 6.78 8.37 4.85
CA ASP A 18 7.22 7.82 6.14
C ASP A 18 8.14 6.60 5.96
N LEU A 19 8.17 5.98 4.77
CA LEU A 19 8.99 4.81 4.48
C LEU A 19 10.49 5.06 4.71
N PRO A 20 11.11 6.14 4.20
CA PRO A 20 12.53 6.40 4.46
C PRO A 20 12.83 6.54 5.96
N ILE A 21 11.93 7.16 6.72
CA ILE A 21 12.07 7.34 8.18
C ILE A 21 11.99 5.98 8.89
N PHE A 22 11.09 5.10 8.43
CA PHE A 22 10.99 3.74 8.95
C PHE A 22 12.25 2.93 8.65
N GLU A 23 12.80 3.03 7.44
CA GLU A 23 14.03 2.33 7.04
C GLU A 23 15.26 2.84 7.82
N GLU A 24 15.40 4.15 8.00
CA GLU A 24 16.43 4.73 8.87
C GLU A 24 16.32 4.21 10.31
N ALA A 25 15.10 4.07 10.82
CA ALA A 25 14.87 3.54 12.16
C ALA A 25 15.18 2.04 12.28
N LEU A 26 14.99 1.23 11.23
CA LEU A 26 15.42 -0.18 11.20
C LEU A 26 16.94 -0.28 11.27
N VAL A 27 17.64 0.51 10.45
CA VAL A 27 19.10 0.53 10.42
C VAL A 27 19.66 0.96 11.78
N ALA A 28 19.07 1.98 12.41
CA ALA A 28 19.47 2.45 13.74
C ALA A 28 19.29 1.38 14.83
N ASP A 29 18.35 0.45 14.66
CA ASP A 29 18.10 -0.67 15.57
C ASP A 29 18.86 -1.95 15.16
N GLY A 30 19.69 -1.88 14.10
CA GLY A 30 20.50 -3.00 13.62
C GLY A 30 19.71 -4.07 12.86
N ARG A 31 18.54 -3.74 12.34
CA ARG A 31 17.65 -4.65 11.60
C ARG A 31 17.74 -4.42 10.09
N ALA A 32 17.63 -5.49 9.33
CA ALA A 32 17.56 -5.45 7.88
C ALA A 32 16.13 -5.25 7.39
N ARG A 33 15.96 -4.53 6.28
CA ARG A 33 14.66 -4.28 5.64
C ARG A 33 13.88 -5.56 5.30
N VAL A 34 14.59 -6.65 4.98
CA VAL A 34 14.00 -7.95 4.64
C VAL A 34 13.39 -8.70 5.84
N GLU A 35 13.70 -8.27 7.07
CA GLU A 35 13.16 -8.88 8.30
C GLU A 35 11.79 -8.31 8.71
N VAL A 36 11.25 -7.38 7.92
CA VAL A 36 9.96 -6.74 8.18
C VAL A 36 9.15 -6.63 6.90
N GLU A 37 7.84 -6.72 7.02
CA GLU A 37 6.91 -6.53 5.92
C GLU A 37 6.33 -5.11 5.92
N THR A 38 6.24 -4.47 4.76
CA THR A 38 5.59 -3.17 4.61
C THR A 38 4.27 -3.27 3.86
N TYR A 39 3.29 -2.53 4.36
CA TYR A 39 1.93 -2.53 3.83
C TYR A 39 1.51 -1.10 3.51
N ALA A 40 1.24 -0.83 2.25
CA ALA A 40 0.60 0.42 1.83
C ALA A 40 -0.92 0.25 1.86
N ALA A 41 -1.61 1.00 2.71
CA ALA A 41 -3.06 0.98 2.81
C ALA A 41 -3.68 2.11 1.98
N ILE A 42 -4.41 1.77 0.93
CA ILE A 42 -4.94 2.74 -0.03
C ILE A 42 -6.46 2.80 0.07
N ARG A 43 -6.99 4.00 0.29
CA ARG A 43 -8.44 4.22 0.23
C ARG A 43 -8.83 4.46 -1.22
N LEU A 44 -9.82 3.70 -1.69
CA LEU A 44 -10.35 3.91 -3.04
C LEU A 44 -11.06 5.26 -3.12
N GLU A 45 -10.83 5.95 -4.23
CA GLU A 45 -11.47 7.20 -4.59
C GLU A 45 -12.96 7.00 -4.89
N SER A 46 -13.78 7.99 -4.55
CA SER A 46 -15.23 7.87 -4.77
C SER A 46 -15.55 7.80 -6.26
N PRO A 47 -16.62 7.09 -6.68
CA PRO A 47 -17.05 7.02 -8.09
C PRO A 47 -17.39 8.35 -8.78
N GLY A 48 -17.25 9.50 -8.10
CA GLY A 48 -17.46 10.84 -8.64
C GLY A 48 -16.25 11.77 -8.53
N SER A 49 -15.12 11.34 -7.95
CA SER A 49 -13.90 12.17 -7.85
C SER A 49 -12.96 12.05 -9.08
N GLY A 50 -13.29 11.17 -10.03
CA GLY A 50 -12.47 10.86 -11.20
C GLY A 50 -12.37 9.35 -11.41
N ARG A 51 -11.45 8.93 -12.29
CA ARG A 51 -11.13 7.52 -12.49
C ARG A 51 -10.11 7.10 -11.43
N ASP A 52 -10.50 6.17 -10.55
CA ASP A 52 -9.56 5.58 -9.58
C ASP A 52 -8.58 4.67 -10.34
N PRO A 53 -7.25 4.89 -10.23
CA PRO A 53 -6.24 4.06 -10.90
C PRO A 53 -6.40 2.56 -10.63
N TRP A 54 -6.82 2.19 -9.41
CA TRP A 54 -7.05 0.79 -9.03
C TRP A 54 -8.23 0.13 -9.74
N LEU A 55 -9.16 0.92 -10.28
CA LEU A 55 -10.28 0.42 -11.07
C LEU A 55 -9.98 0.40 -12.58
N ASP A 56 -8.92 1.07 -13.02
CA ASP A 56 -8.50 1.13 -14.43
C ASP A 56 -7.44 0.08 -14.76
N ASP A 57 -6.31 0.12 -14.06
CA ASP A 57 -5.19 -0.81 -14.24
C ASP A 57 -4.60 -1.20 -12.88
N PRO A 58 -5.21 -2.18 -12.18
CA PRO A 58 -4.78 -2.55 -10.83
C PRO A 58 -3.40 -3.19 -10.78
N LEU A 59 -2.92 -3.81 -11.87
CA LEU A 59 -1.60 -4.44 -11.90
C LEU A 59 -0.49 -3.42 -12.10
N ALA A 60 -0.69 -2.42 -12.97
CA ALA A 60 0.26 -1.31 -13.10
C ALA A 60 0.35 -0.53 -11.78
N GLU A 61 -0.78 -0.29 -11.12
CA GLU A 61 -0.79 0.42 -9.85
C GLU A 61 -0.13 -0.42 -8.74
N LEU A 62 -0.39 -1.73 -8.67
CA LEU A 62 0.33 -2.63 -7.74
C LEU A 62 1.84 -2.63 -7.99
N ALA A 63 2.28 -2.63 -9.25
CA ALA A 63 3.70 -2.55 -9.59
C ALA A 63 4.32 -1.23 -9.10
N ARG A 64 3.64 -0.10 -9.31
CA ARG A 64 4.08 1.23 -8.81
C ARG A 64 4.32 1.22 -7.31
N TRP A 65 3.40 0.66 -6.53
CA TRP A 65 3.54 0.60 -5.07
C TRP A 65 4.67 -0.34 -4.62
N ARG A 66 4.88 -1.44 -5.34
CA ARG A 66 6.02 -2.35 -5.09
C ARG A 66 7.36 -1.72 -5.38
N GLU A 67 7.47 -1.03 -6.52
CA GLU A 67 8.66 -0.22 -6.85
C GLU A 67 8.90 0.88 -5.82
N GLY A 68 7.83 1.41 -5.23
CA GLY A 68 7.86 2.35 -4.10
C GLY A 68 8.18 1.75 -2.74
N GLY A 69 8.49 0.45 -2.65
CA GLY A 69 8.95 -0.21 -1.41
C GLY A 69 7.85 -0.84 -0.55
N ALA A 70 6.62 -0.94 -1.05
CA ALA A 70 5.55 -1.71 -0.42
C ALA A 70 5.67 -3.20 -0.77
N ASP A 71 5.77 -4.08 0.23
CA ASP A 71 5.74 -5.53 0.01
C ASP A 71 4.31 -5.97 -0.37
N HIS A 72 3.33 -5.33 0.27
CA HIS A 72 1.92 -5.59 0.12
C HIS A 72 1.11 -4.28 0.00
N VAL A 73 -0.03 -4.38 -0.68
CA VAL A 73 -1.02 -3.31 -0.75
C VAL A 73 -2.34 -3.79 -0.18
N ILE A 74 -2.94 -2.97 0.68
CA ILE A 74 -4.28 -3.17 1.23
C ILE A 74 -5.21 -2.15 0.59
N LEU A 75 -6.19 -2.61 -0.17
CA LEU A 75 -7.22 -1.73 -0.74
C LEU A 75 -8.38 -1.62 0.24
N ALA A 76 -8.73 -0.38 0.60
CA ALA A 76 -9.81 -0.03 1.51
C ALA A 76 -10.92 0.70 0.75
N PRO A 77 -11.95 -0.01 0.27
CA PRO A 77 -13.14 0.61 -0.31
C PRO A 77 -13.82 1.54 0.69
N ARG A 78 -14.21 2.74 0.25
CA ARG A 78 -15.01 3.66 1.08
C ARG A 78 -16.48 3.25 1.16
N ARG A 79 -16.96 2.50 0.16
CA ARG A 79 -18.33 2.00 0.05
C ARG A 79 -18.31 0.58 -0.48
N ALA A 80 -19.28 -0.23 -0.04
CA ALA A 80 -19.45 -1.60 -0.53
C ALA A 80 -19.60 -1.66 -2.06
N ALA A 81 -20.25 -0.66 -2.68
CA ALA A 81 -20.44 -0.58 -4.12
C ALA A 81 -19.14 -0.45 -4.94
N GLN A 82 -17.98 -0.22 -4.31
CA GLN A 82 -16.68 -0.19 -4.97
C GLN A 82 -16.01 -1.57 -5.01
N VAL A 83 -16.52 -2.56 -4.27
CA VAL A 83 -15.92 -3.90 -4.20
C VAL A 83 -16.07 -4.63 -5.52
N ASP A 84 -17.29 -4.73 -6.08
CA ASP A 84 -17.50 -5.47 -7.32
C ASP A 84 -16.70 -4.88 -8.50
N PRO A 85 -16.70 -3.55 -8.75
CA PRO A 85 -15.86 -2.97 -9.79
C PRO A 85 -14.36 -3.25 -9.62
N LEU A 86 -13.87 -3.30 -8.37
CA LEU A 86 -12.47 -3.63 -8.08
C LEU A 86 -12.19 -5.10 -8.42
N LEU A 87 -13.06 -6.02 -8.00
CA LEU A 87 -12.91 -7.44 -8.31
C LEU A 87 -12.98 -7.69 -9.81
N GLU A 88 -13.87 -7.00 -10.52
CA GLU A 88 -13.94 -7.06 -11.98
C GLU A 88 -12.69 -6.50 -12.66
N ALA A 89 -12.12 -5.40 -12.17
CA ALA A 89 -10.86 -4.85 -12.68
C ALA A 89 -9.71 -5.85 -12.49
N LEU A 90 -9.59 -6.44 -11.30
CA LEU A 90 -8.59 -7.47 -11.00
C LEU A 90 -8.76 -8.74 -11.82
N ALA A 91 -9.98 -9.13 -12.16
CA ALA A 91 -10.25 -10.33 -12.97
C ALA A 91 -9.91 -10.14 -14.46
N ARG A 92 -9.83 -8.90 -14.95
CA ARG A 92 -9.49 -8.58 -16.35
C ARG A 92 -8.01 -8.32 -16.59
N ALA A 93 -7.26 -8.02 -15.52
CA ALA A 93 -5.85 -7.68 -15.57
C ALA A 93 -4.98 -8.95 -15.56
#